data_AF-A0A4Y2SAR7-F1
#
_entry.id   AF-A0A4Y2SAR7-F1
#
_cell.length_a   1.000
_cell.length_b   1.000
_cell.length_c   1.000
_cell.angle_alpha   90.00
_cell.angle_beta   90.00
_cell.angle_gamma   90.00
#
_symmetry.space_group_name_H-M   'P 1'
#
loop_
_entity.id
_entity.type
_entity.pdbx_description
1 polymer ?
#
loop_
_entity_poly.entity_id
_entity_poly.type
_entity_poly.pdbx_seq_one_letter_code
_entity_poly.pdbx_strand_id
1 'polypeptide(L)'
;MKKYCDETNATIGTNYFSIALKNMKDGFAERFEQFKTNKSTLKFIANPLNTNTNEINIEPFGIDAGSLQMQLLNLKTKDLWSGKFTELKSKMEELEA
;
A
#
# COMPACT_ATOMS: atom_id res chain seq x y z
N MET A 1 17.90 6.17 31.47
CA MET A 1 18.85 5.59 30.49
C MET A 1 20.29 5.76 30.95
N LYS A 2 20.81 6.99 31.14
CA LYS A 2 22.19 7.25 31.61
C LYS A 2 22.54 6.50 32.91
N LYS A 3 21.67 6.59 33.93
CA LYS A 3 21.85 5.96 35.25
C LYS A 3 21.92 4.42 35.24
N TYR A 4 21.34 3.74 34.24
CA TYR A 4 21.37 2.27 34.13
C TYR A 4 22.70 1.76 33.55
N CYS A 5 23.33 2.54 32.67
CA CYS A 5 24.67 2.27 32.13
C CYS A 5 25.77 2.52 33.18
N ASP A 6 25.56 3.45 34.10
CA ASP A 6 26.58 3.80 35.09
C ASP A 6 26.64 2.80 36.28
N GLU A 7 25.53 2.10 36.59
CA GLU A 7 25.43 1.15 37.72
C GLU A 7 25.74 -0.30 37.34
N THR A 8 25.75 -0.63 36.05
CA THR A 8 26.14 -1.94 35.54
C THR A 8 27.28 -1.75 34.56
N ASN A 9 28.46 -2.35 34.78
CA ASN A 9 29.58 -2.41 33.82
C ASN A 9 29.20 -3.22 32.55
N ALA A 10 27.99 -3.05 32.02
CA ALA A 10 27.47 -3.65 30.82
C ALA A 10 28.14 -2.97 29.62
N THR A 11 29.41 -3.32 29.42
CA THR A 11 30.10 -3.11 28.16
C THR A 11 29.34 -3.97 27.15
N ILE A 12 28.43 -3.36 26.39
CA ILE A 12 27.83 -4.05 25.25
C ILE A 12 28.99 -4.46 24.35
N GLY A 13 29.24 -5.76 24.26
CA GLY A 13 30.34 -6.27 23.47
C GLY A 13 30.19 -5.78 22.03
N THR A 14 31.24 -5.18 21.47
CA THR A 14 31.28 -4.68 20.09
C THR A 14 30.74 -5.70 19.08
N ASN A 15 30.98 -6.99 19.34
CA ASN A 15 30.44 -8.10 18.56
C ASN A 15 28.90 -8.19 18.59
N TYR A 16 28.28 -8.07 19.77
CA TYR A 16 26.83 -8.08 19.90
C TYR A 16 26.20 -6.91 19.14
N PHE A 17 26.75 -5.70 19.33
CA PHE A 17 26.26 -4.52 18.62
C PHE A 17 26.41 -4.65 17.11
N SER A 18 27.54 -5.19 16.64
CA SER A 18 27.78 -5.41 15.21
C SER A 18 26.81 -6.43 14.60
N ILE A 19 26.50 -7.51 15.32
CA ILE A 19 25.50 -8.51 14.90
C ILE A 19 24.10 -7.89 14.85
N ALA A 20 23.71 -7.15 15.90
CA ALA A 20 22.40 -6.48 15.94
C ALA A 20 22.24 -5.48 14.80
N LEU A 21 23.28 -4.68 14.53
CA LEU A 21 23.28 -3.72 13.43
C LEU A 21 23.18 -4.42 12.06
N LYS A 22 23.92 -5.51 11.87
CA LYS A 22 23.84 -6.32 10.65
C LYS A 22 22.42 -6.86 10.45
N ASN A 23 21.83 -7.47 11.48
CA ASN A 23 20.47 -8.01 11.41
C ASN A 23 19.43 -6.93 11.09
N MET A 24 19.58 -5.73 11.68
CA MET A 24 18.71 -4.59 11.39
C MET A 24 18.83 -4.15 9.93
N LYS A 25 20.05 -4.08 9.40
CA LYS A 25 20.31 -3.72 8.00
C LYS A 25 19.74 -4.77 7.05
N ASP A 26 19.99 -6.05 7.32
CA ASP A 26 19.56 -7.15 6.46
C ASP A 26 18.03 -7.27 6.47
N GLY A 27 17.40 -7.17 7.64
CA GLY A 27 15.93 -7.18 7.77
C GLY A 27 15.27 -5.97 7.12
N PHE A 28 15.87 -4.78 7.22
CA PHE A 28 15.39 -3.60 6.50
C PHE A 28 15.47 -3.80 4.98
N ALA A 29 16.59 -4.30 4.48
CA ALA A 29 16.77 -4.57 3.05
C ALA A 29 15.73 -5.55 2.51
N GLU A 30 15.49 -6.65 3.24
CA GLU A 30 14.46 -7.63 2.88
C GLU A 30 13.06 -7.01 2.82
N ARG A 31 12.67 -6.26 3.87
CA ARG A 31 11.37 -5.57 3.91
C ARG A 31 11.24 -4.50 2.83
N PHE A 32 12.31 -3.81 2.49
CA PHE A 32 12.32 -2.81 1.43
C PHE A 32 12.14 -3.43 0.05
N GLU A 33 12.77 -4.59 -0.21
CA GLU A 33 12.53 -5.36 -1.43
C GLU A 33 11.07 -5.81 -1.54
N GLN A 34 10.50 -6.35 -0.45
CA GLN A 34 9.07 -6.70 -0.38
C GLN A 34 8.18 -5.48 -0.62
N PHE A 35 8.52 -4.32 -0.07
CA PHE A 35 7.75 -3.09 -0.27
C PHE A 35 7.70 -2.66 -1.75
N LYS A 36 8.80 -2.80 -2.48
CA LYS A 36 8.85 -2.43 -3.92
C LYS A 36 7.87 -3.24 -4.77
N THR A 37 7.53 -4.47 -4.38
CA THR A 37 6.54 -5.28 -5.11
C THR A 37 5.11 -4.79 -4.90
N ASN A 38 4.85 -3.99 -3.85
CA ASN A 38 3.53 -3.40 -3.55
C ASN A 38 3.27 -2.08 -4.30
N LYS A 39 4.10 -1.73 -5.30
CA LYS A 39 3.97 -0.48 -6.06
C LYS A 39 2.58 -0.29 -6.67
N SER A 40 2.03 -1.33 -7.31
CA SER A 40 0.70 -1.27 -7.92
C SER A 40 -0.40 -1.14 -6.87
N THR A 41 -0.24 -1.76 -5.69
CA THR A 41 -1.14 -1.60 -4.54
C THR A 41 -1.15 -0.16 -4.03
N LEU A 42 0.01 0.50 -3.92
CA LEU A 42 0.09 1.91 -3.54
C LEU A 42 -0.54 2.82 -4.59
N LYS A 43 -0.32 2.53 -5.88
CA LYS A 43 -0.94 3.28 -6.97
C LYS A 43 -2.46 3.16 -6.92
N PHE A 44 -2.98 1.97 -6.61
CA PHE A 44 -4.41 1.73 -6.43
C PHE A 44 -4.98 2.54 -5.26
N ILE A 45 -4.30 2.59 -4.11
CA ILE A 45 -4.75 3.40 -2.96
C ILE A 45 -4.82 4.89 -3.31
N ALA A 46 -3.82 5.40 -4.05
CA ALA A 46 -3.77 6.81 -4.45
C ALA A 46 -4.78 7.15 -5.57
N ASN A 47 -4.99 6.24 -6.51
CA ASN A 47 -5.87 6.44 -7.66
C ASN A 47 -6.54 5.11 -8.08
N PRO A 48 -7.64 4.73 -7.39
CA PRO A 48 -8.22 3.40 -7.53
C PRO A 48 -8.92 3.18 -8.88
N LEU A 49 -9.37 4.25 -9.53
CA LEU A 49 -10.07 4.20 -10.82
C LEU A 49 -9.11 3.99 -12.01
N ASN A 50 -7.88 4.48 -11.92
CA ASN A 50 -6.93 4.49 -13.05
C ASN A 50 -5.80 3.45 -12.91
N THR A 51 -5.91 2.52 -11.97
CA THR A 51 -4.88 1.51 -11.71
C THR A 51 -5.26 0.17 -12.31
N ASN A 52 -4.31 -0.53 -12.92
CA ASN A 52 -4.51 -1.90 -13.38
C ASN A 52 -4.72 -2.82 -12.16
N THR A 53 -5.94 -3.28 -11.98
CA THR A 53 -6.32 -4.13 -10.85
C THR A 53 -5.68 -5.51 -10.88
N ASN A 54 -5.20 -5.97 -12.04
CA ASN A 54 -4.61 -7.29 -12.21
C ASN A 54 -3.20 -7.41 -11.58
N GLU A 55 -2.55 -6.27 -11.32
CA GLU A 55 -1.20 -6.21 -10.78
C GLU A 55 -1.15 -5.90 -9.27
N ILE A 56 -2.31 -5.80 -8.62
CA ILE A 56 -2.37 -5.47 -7.18
C ILE A 56 -1.97 -6.71 -6.38
N ASN A 57 -0.90 -6.57 -5.59
CA ASN A 57 -0.50 -7.60 -4.62
C ASN A 57 -1.22 -7.36 -3.29
N ILE A 58 -2.01 -8.35 -2.85
CA ILE A 58 -2.79 -8.29 -1.61
C ILE A 58 -2.43 -9.37 -0.59
N GLU A 59 -1.67 -10.39 -1.01
CA GLU A 59 -1.25 -11.50 -0.15
C GLU A 59 -0.59 -11.01 1.16
N PRO A 60 0.31 -10.01 1.15
CA PRO A 60 0.99 -9.57 2.38
C PRO A 60 0.05 -8.95 3.43
N PHE A 61 -1.17 -8.59 3.06
CA PHE A 61 -2.11 -7.86 3.91
C PHE A 61 -3.22 -8.75 4.48
N GLY A 62 -3.26 -10.03 4.11
CA GLY A 62 -4.30 -10.96 4.57
C GLY A 62 -5.70 -10.58 4.08
N ILE A 63 -5.79 -9.85 2.96
CA ILE A 63 -7.08 -9.45 2.36
C ILE A 63 -7.64 -10.62 1.56
N ASP A 64 -8.93 -10.91 1.75
CA ASP A 64 -9.63 -11.90 0.96
C ASP A 64 -9.75 -11.47 -0.51
N ALA A 65 -9.21 -12.29 -1.41
CA ALA A 65 -9.17 -12.01 -2.84
C ALA A 65 -10.58 -11.97 -3.46
N GLY A 66 -11.50 -12.82 -3.00
CA GLY A 66 -12.87 -12.87 -3.52
C GLY A 66 -13.64 -11.60 -3.19
N SER A 67 -13.61 -11.17 -1.94
CA SER A 67 -14.21 -9.92 -1.47
C SER A 67 -13.63 -8.70 -2.20
N LEU A 68 -12.31 -8.65 -2.40
CA LEU A 68 -11.69 -7.55 -3.14
C LEU A 68 -12.16 -7.52 -4.60
N GLN A 69 -12.22 -8.66 -5.29
CA GLN A 69 -12.69 -8.73 -6.67
C GLN A 69 -14.12 -8.20 -6.80
N MET A 70 -15.01 -8.54 -5.87
CA MET A 70 -16.39 -8.04 -5.85
C MET A 70 -16.44 -6.51 -5.66
N GLN A 71 -15.61 -5.96 -4.77
CA GLN A 71 -15.52 -4.51 -4.56
C GLN A 71 -14.96 -3.78 -5.77
N LEU A 72 -13.97 -4.37 -6.48
CA LEU A 72 -13.41 -3.82 -7.70
C LEU A 72 -14.42 -3.79 -8.85
N LEU A 73 -15.27 -4.82 -8.98
CA LEU A 73 -16.37 -4.82 -9.95
C LEU A 73 -17.35 -3.67 -9.68
N ASN A 74 -17.74 -3.48 -8.42
CA ASN A 74 -18.62 -2.39 -8.02
C ASN A 74 -17.99 -0.99 -8.24
N LEU A 75 -16.67 -0.87 -8.09
CA LEU A 75 -15.97 0.38 -8.35
C LEU A 75 -15.99 0.72 -9.86
N LYS A 76 -15.73 -0.25 -10.73
CA LYS A 76 -15.78 -0.06 -12.19
C LYS A 76 -17.17 0.31 -12.68
N THR A 77 -18.23 -0.27 -12.12
CA THR A 77 -19.59 0.10 -12.50
C THR A 77 -19.93 1.53 -12.09
N LYS A 78 -19.48 1.99 -10.91
CA LYS A 78 -19.67 3.39 -10.49
C LYS A 78 -19.03 4.39 -11.47
N ASP A 79 -17.81 4.11 -11.93
CA ASP A 79 -17.12 4.95 -12.92
C ASP A 79 -17.85 4.97 -14.27
N LEU A 80 -18.33 3.82 -14.73
CA LEU A 80 -19.15 3.75 -15.94
C LEU A 80 -20.43 4.58 -15.82
N TRP A 81 -21.10 4.50 -14.67
CA TRP A 81 -22.34 5.24 -14.43
C TRP A 81 -22.11 6.75 -14.30
N SER A 82 -21.00 7.19 -13.68
CA SER A 82 -20.69 8.63 -13.59
C SER A 82 -20.47 9.24 -14.98
N GLY A 83 -19.80 8.53 -15.89
CA GLY A 83 -19.63 8.94 -17.29
C GLY A 83 -20.97 9.06 -18.01
N LYS A 84 -21.84 8.04 -17.90
CA LYS A 84 -23.18 8.05 -18.51
C LYS A 84 -24.05 9.20 -18.01
N PHE A 85 -24.03 9.48 -16.70
CA PHE A 85 -24.80 10.60 -16.15
C PHE A 85 -24.24 11.95 -16.58
N THR A 86 -22.92 12.07 -16.72
CA THR A 86 -22.29 13.29 -17.26
C THR A 86 -22.71 13.53 -18.70
N GLU A 87 -22.70 12.51 -19.55
CA GLU A 87 -23.16 12.60 -20.94
C GLU A 87 -24.65 12.94 -21.02
N LEU A 88 -25.49 12.28 -20.22
CA LEU A 88 -26.93 12.54 -20.18
C LEU A 88 -27.21 13.99 -19.78
N LYS A 89 -26.51 14.49 -18.76
CA LYS A 89 -26.62 15.88 -18.31
C LYS A 89 -26.28 16.86 -19.45
N SER A 90 -25.17 16.66 -20.14
CA SER A 90 -24.77 17.50 -21.28
C SER A 90 -25.85 17.56 -22.36
N LYS A 91 -26.44 16.41 -22.69
CA LYS A 91 -27.53 16.35 -23.68
C LYS A 91 -28.80 17.07 -23.21
N MET A 92 -29.09 17.07 -21.91
CA MET A 92 -30.22 17.83 -21.37
C MET A 92 -29.96 19.34 -21.45
N GLU A 93 -28.76 19.79 -21.11
CA GLU A 93 -28.37 21.20 -21.19
C GLU A 93 -28.42 21.73 -22.63
N GLU A 94 -28.01 20.92 -23.62
CA GLU A 94 -28.12 21.26 -25.05
C GLU A 94 -29.57 21.39 -25.54
N LEU A 95 -30.51 20.66 -24.95
CA LEU A 95 -31.93 20.76 -25.30
C LEU A 95 -32.62 22.00 -24.70
N GLU A 96 -32.07 22.56 -23.63
CA GLU A 96 -32.58 23.76 -22.97
C GLU A 96 -32.03 25.07 -23.58
N ALA A 97 -31.00 24.98 -24.42
CA ALA A 97 -30.34 26.11 -25.09
C ALA A 97 -31.05 26.54 -26.39
#